data_AF-A0A842SPU8-F1
#
_entry.id   AF-A0A842SPU8-F1
#
_cell.length_a   1.000
_cell.length_b   1.000
_cell.length_c   1.000
_cell.angle_alpha   90.00
_cell.angle_beta   90.00
_cell.angle_gamma   90.00
#
_symmetry.space_group_name_H-M   'P 1'
#
loop_
_entity.id
_entity.type
_entity.pdbx_description
1 polymer ?
#
loop_
_entity_poly.entity_id
_entity_poly.type
_entity_poly.pdbx_seq_one_letter_code
_entity_poly.pdbx_strand_id
1 'polypeptide(L)' 'MAKKVVQTELEDAEYELLKRTVEKRGISIKKGLREAVNQWVATQIPVSEDSLFKIEPVKTGIETDSSNLDKTLYRGKA' A
#
# COMPACT_ATOMS: atom_id res chain seq x y z
N MET A 1 12.94 18.83 -6.61
CA MET A 1 12.99 17.76 -5.59
C MET A 1 14.35 17.07 -5.67
N ALA A 2 15.03 16.91 -4.53
CA ALA A 2 16.36 16.30 -4.49
C ALA A 2 16.27 14.78 -4.75
N LYS A 3 17.00 14.27 -5.75
CA LYS A 3 17.12 12.83 -6.01
C LYS A 3 18.31 12.29 -5.22
N LYS A 4 18.07 11.27 -4.39
CA LYS A 4 19.14 10.52 -3.71
C LYS A 4 19.41 9.22 -4.46
N VAL A 5 20.67 8.80 -4.49
CA VAL A 5 21.09 7.51 -5.06
C VAL A 5 21.24 6.53 -3.92
N VAL A 6 20.61 5.37 -4.04
CA VAL A 6 20.76 4.24 -3.12
C VAL A 6 21.60 3.20 -3.83
N GLN A 7 22.71 2.79 -3.21
CA GLN A 7 23.54 1.68 -3.66
C GLN A 7 23.39 0.55 -2.65
N THR A 8 23.19 -0.66 -3.15
CA THR A 8 22.99 -1.87 -2.35
C THR A 8 23.63 -3.03 -3.08
N GLU A 9 24.17 -3.96 -2.31
CA GLU A 9 24.73 -5.21 -2.81
C GLU A 9 23.62 -6.25 -2.84
N LEU A 10 23.54 -7.01 -3.94
CA LEU A 10 22.62 -8.12 -4.11
C LEU A 10 23.45 -9.36 -4.39
N GLU A 11 23.03 -10.51 -3.89
CA GLU A 11 23.63 -11.77 -4.31
C GLU A 11 23.33 -12.04 -5.79
N ASP A 12 24.20 -12.79 -6.47
CA ASP A 12 24.04 -13.12 -7.90
C ASP A 12 22.67 -13.74 -8.20
N ALA A 13 22.18 -14.60 -7.30
CA ALA A 13 20.87 -15.24 -7.41
C ALA A 13 19.71 -14.23 -7.36
N GLU A 14 19.80 -13.26 -6.46
CA GLU A 14 18.79 -12.20 -6.30
C GLU A 14 18.79 -11.26 -7.49
N TYR A 15 19.98 -10.90 -7.99
CA TYR A 15 20.14 -10.08 -9.17
C TYR A 15 19.56 -10.74 -10.42
N GLU A 16 19.84 -12.02 -10.63
CA GLU A 16 19.27 -12.78 -11.76
C GLU A 16 17.74 -12.90 -11.68
N LEU A 17 17.19 -13.09 -10.48
CA LEU A 17 15.74 -13.12 -10.28
C LEU A 17 15.09 -11.77 -10.61
N LEU A 18 15.70 -10.67 -10.15
CA LEU A 18 15.27 -9.31 -10.47
C LEU A 18 15.33 -9.08 -11.98
N LYS A 19 16.44 -9.43 -12.63
CA LYS A 19 16.65 -9.27 -14.06
C LYS A 19 15.58 -10.01 -14.86
N ARG A 20 15.32 -11.29 -14.57
CA ARG A 20 14.26 -12.08 -15.23
C ARG A 20 12.88 -11.45 -15.06
N THR A 21 12.59 -10.91 -13.89
CA THR A 21 11.29 -10.27 -13.59
C THR A 21 11.10 -8.99 -14.39
N VAL A 22 12.18 -8.19 -14.48
CA VAL A 22 12.24 -6.92 -15.20
C VAL A 22 12.16 -7.13 -16.71
N GLU A 23 12.87 -8.13 -17.24
CA GLU A 23 12.83 -8.53 -18.66
C GLU A 23 11.43 -8.98 -19.08
N LYS A 24 10.76 -9.84 -18.29
CA LYS A 24 9.39 -10.27 -18.55
C LYS A 24 8.38 -9.11 -18.61
N ARG A 25 8.63 -8.05 -17.83
CA ARG A 25 7.79 -6.86 -17.79
C ARG A 25 8.18 -5.79 -18.81
N GLY A 26 9.28 -5.98 -19.56
CA GLY A 26 9.78 -5.00 -20.52
C GLY A 26 10.22 -3.66 -19.89
N ILE A 27 10.61 -3.67 -18.62
CA ILE A 27 11.06 -2.47 -17.89
C ILE A 27 12.58 -2.51 -17.68
N SER A 28 13.17 -1.39 -17.25
CA SER A 28 14.59 -1.35 -16.89
C SER A 28 14.81 -1.78 -15.44
N ILE A 29 16.01 -2.29 -15.12
CA ILE A 29 16.39 -2.72 -13.76
C ILE A 29 16.19 -1.57 -12.76
N LYS A 30 16.56 -0.34 -13.13
CA LYS A 30 16.36 0.86 -12.32
C LYS A 30 14.89 1.15 -12.01
N LYS A 31 14.01 0.88 -12.97
CA LYS A 31 12.56 1.07 -12.79
C LYS A 31 11.99 -0.05 -11.91
N GLY A 32 12.40 -1.29 -12.13
CA GLY A 32 12.03 -2.44 -11.29
C GLY A 32 12.41 -2.25 -9.83
N LEU A 33 13.65 -1.81 -9.56
CA LEU A 33 14.10 -1.48 -8.20
C LEU A 33 13.28 -0.35 -7.56
N ARG A 34 12.95 0.70 -8.33
CA ARG A 34 12.11 1.80 -7.83
C ARG A 34 10.71 1.31 -7.47
N GLU A 35 10.12 0.44 -8.30
CA GLU A 35 8.81 -0.16 -8.02
C GLU A 35 8.87 -1.07 -6.79
N ALA A 36 9.91 -1.90 -6.66
CA ALA A 36 10.10 -2.78 -5.51
C ALA A 36 10.23 -1.98 -4.21
N VAL A 37 11.01 -0.90 -4.20
CA VAL A 37 11.11 -0.01 -3.03
C VAL A 37 9.76 0.60 -2.68
N ASN A 38 9.01 1.09 -3.67
CA ASN A 38 7.68 1.66 -3.42
C ASN A 38 6.71 0.61 -2.86
N GLN A 39 6.73 -0.61 -3.41
CA GLN A 39 5.90 -1.71 -2.93
C GLN A 39 6.28 -2.12 -1.50
N TRP A 40 7.58 -2.26 -1.22
CA TRP A 40 8.07 -2.55 0.12
C TRP A 40 7.62 -1.49 1.11
N VAL A 41 7.79 -0.20 0.78
CA VAL A 41 7.37 0.89 1.68
C VAL A 41 5.87 0.83 1.91
N ALA A 42 5.07 0.65 0.86
CA ALA A 42 3.62 0.51 0.98
C ALA A 42 3.20 -0.67 1.89
N THR A 43 3.92 -1.80 1.84
CA THR A 43 3.62 -2.95 2.72
C THR A 43 4.01 -2.75 4.18
N GLN A 44 4.93 -1.84 4.47
CA GLN A 44 5.43 -1.60 5.82
C GLN A 44 4.73 -0.42 6.51
N ILE A 45 3.98 0.40 5.76
CA ILE A 45 3.17 1.47 6.34
C ILE A 45 2.06 0.83 7.18
N PRO A 46 2.06 1.03 8.51
CA PRO A 46 0.95 0.60 9.34
C PRO A 46 -0.34 1.29 8.88
N VAL A 47 -1.49 0.62 8.96
CA VAL A 47 -2.80 1.21 8.60
C VAL A 47 -3.05 2.55 9.29
N SER A 48 -2.52 2.74 10.50
CA SER A 48 -2.58 4.01 11.26
C SER A 48 -1.85 5.17 10.59
N GLU A 49 -0.89 4.91 9.71
CA GLU A 49 -0.09 5.92 9.03
C GLU A 49 -0.56 6.20 7.59
N ASP A 50 -1.37 5.31 7.02
CA ASP A 50 -1.91 5.43 5.67
C ASP A 50 -2.93 6.58 5.55
N SER A 51 -2.67 7.48 4.60
CA SER A 51 -3.53 8.63 4.30
C SER A 51 -4.96 8.25 3.88
N LEU A 52 -5.19 7.06 3.32
CA LEU A 52 -6.53 6.58 2.99
C LEU A 52 -7.38 6.30 4.24
N PHE A 53 -6.75 5.97 5.36
CA PHE A 53 -7.42 5.65 6.62
C PHE A 53 -7.37 6.80 7.63
N LYS A 54 -6.61 7.87 7.34
CA LYS A 54 -6.62 9.15 8.06
C LYS A 54 -7.69 10.12 7.53
N ILE A 55 -8.87 9.61 7.20
CA ILE A 55 -9.98 10.48 6.85
C ILE A 55 -10.66 10.87 8.15
N GLU A 56 -10.54 12.14 8.54
CA GLU A 56 -11.33 12.66 9.66
C GLU A 56 -12.81 12.48 9.32
N PRO A 57 -13.61 11.88 10.22
CA PRO A 57 -15.03 11.73 9.97
C PRO A 57 -15.64 13.11 9.73
N VAL A 58 -16.32 13.26 8.59
CA VAL A 58 -17.04 14.48 8.27
C VAL A 58 -18.10 14.68 9.36
N LYS A 59 -18.00 15.77 10.11
CA LYS A 59 -18.97 16.11 11.15
C LYS A 59 -20.29 16.46 10.47
N THR A 60 -21.18 15.48 10.35
CA THR A 60 -22.53 15.64 9.79
C THR A 60 -23.50 16.35 10.75
N GLY A 61 -23.05 16.67 11.98
CA GLY A 61 -23.84 17.40 12.98
C GLY A 61 -24.96 16.57 13.63
N ILE A 62 -25.04 15.27 13.30
CA ILE A 62 -26.02 14.33 13.84
C ILE A 62 -25.24 13.29 14.65
N GLU A 63 -25.55 13.15 15.94
CA GLU A 63 -25.04 12.05 16.76
C GLU A 63 -25.54 10.73 16.15
N THR A 64 -24.68 10.12 15.34
CA THR A 64 -25.01 8.86 14.68
C THR A 64 -24.49 7.76 15.58
N ASP A 65 -25.37 7.22 16.43
CA ASP A 65 -25.08 6.01 17.20
C ASP A 65 -25.05 4.80 16.25
N SER A 66 -23.86 4.48 15.75
CA SER A 66 -23.64 3.34 14.84
C SER A 66 -23.73 1.98 15.55
N SER A 67 -23.90 1.96 16.89
CA SER A 67 -23.91 0.73 17.70
C SER A 67 -25.04 -0.24 17.35
N ASN A 68 -26.13 0.24 16.75
CA ASN A 68 -27.29 -0.57 16.34
C ASN A 68 -27.54 -0.59 14.83
N LEU A 69 -26.58 -0.16 14.01
CA LEU A 69 -26.73 -0.08 12.56
C LEU A 69 -27.01 -1.46 11.94
N ASP A 70 -26.26 -2.48 12.33
CA ASP A 70 -26.42 -3.86 11.83
C ASP A 70 -27.79 -4.46 12.16
N LYS A 71 -28.29 -4.24 13.38
CA LYS A 71 -29.63 -4.70 13.77
C LYS A 71 -30.73 -4.03 12.95
N THR A 72 -30.50 -2.80 12.49
CA THR A 72 -31.47 -2.04 11.70
C THR A 72 -31.44 -2.47 10.24
N LEU A 73 -30.25 -2.67 9.66
CA LEU A 73 -30.09 -3.07 8.27
C LEU A 73 -30.45 -4.54 8.01
N TYR A 74 -30.18 -5.44 8.97
CA TYR A 74 -30.37 -6.88 8.80
C TYR A 74 -31.60 -7.43 9.55
N ARG A 75 -32.52 -6.57 10.00
CA ARG A 75 -33.84 -6.99 10.52
C ARG A 75 -34.72 -7.48 9.37
N GLY A 76 -34.48 -8.71 8.93
CA GLY A 76 -35.30 -9.35 7.91
C GLY A 76 -34.54 -10.40 7.11
N LYS A 77 -34.07 -11.46 7.77
CA LYS A 77 -33.92 -12.83 7.24
C LYS A 77 -33.46 -13.74 8.37
N ALA A 78 -34.43 -14.16 9.18
CA ALA A 78 -34.40 -15.47 9.82
C ALA A 78 -35.06 -16.47 8.86
#